data_AF-A0A9D6K2R1-F1
#
_entry.id   AF-A0A9D6K2R1-F1
#
_cell.length_a   1.000
_cell.length_b   1.000
_cell.length_c   1.000
_cell.angle_alpha   90.00
_cell.angle_beta   90.00
_cell.angle_gamma   90.00
#
_symmetry.space_group_name_H-M   'P 1'
#
loop_
_entity.id
_entity.type
_entity.pdbx_description
1 polymer ?
#
loop_
_entity_poly.entity_id
_entity_poly.type
_entity_poly.pdbx_seq_one_letter_code
_entity_poly.pdbx_strand_id
1 'polypeptide(L)'
;MMLLGNKRSQGEERNWSVVLSPIRSEIDKKKISQKISEVFSLSSEEATDLVANTPIILLDHLSRPLAMKVKEYFRSTGAEILLTNDIFLKRKCYRTVWPEPPNLSFLNEEALPAASSSDSELLPTDQALNEIRTIAEETDPHEEAEEIEQEQEEASSLRDESQTWRHQLQDLEEENRLLRDKLENASNAQPSMSRLPSNEGADKEVRELKAILSQMREKTEAVREEYHQARQIFDQKIQNTLKEKDVWETKYHELNAAVQKKQKDMESHFKSEMEKVTQDTRSKLTQMIETVNALRQEKVHLEKALNEKSQEVVLHHQKKQFVEGEMQTVLAQKEEAEKMRAQQETQLEEVETKLQEIQLMRADQEKAVQFYQQQMEAREHELENARRQIREANQQLEQRESVQKRVQLASQLSDKEAMLKLFVKDQERLELEIHEREESMRKVLAEQEKVEREIIEIRQAQRHFMESSKREQSGRAKSPRIANPEGSQNSGLKDSLSPHD
;
A
#
# COMPACT_ATOMS: atom_id res chain seq x y z
N MET A 1 -31.47 22.94 23.84
CA MET A 1 -31.54 23.68 22.57
C MET A 1 -30.11 23.95 22.10
N MET A 2 -29.64 23.32 21.02
CA MET A 2 -28.30 23.54 20.46
C MET A 2 -28.41 23.72 18.95
N LEU A 3 -27.90 24.84 18.44
CA LEU A 3 -27.98 25.21 17.03
C LEU A 3 -26.82 24.59 16.24
N LEU A 4 -26.99 23.33 15.81
CA LEU A 4 -26.12 22.73 14.79
C LEU A 4 -26.51 23.27 13.40
N GLY A 5 -26.02 24.47 13.09
CA GLY A 5 -26.22 25.10 11.78
C GLY A 5 -25.44 24.35 10.70
N ASN A 6 -26.15 23.85 9.67
CA ASN A 6 -25.57 23.21 8.49
C ASN A 6 -24.62 24.16 7.75
N LYS A 7 -23.32 24.06 8.01
CA LYS A 7 -22.29 24.74 7.20
C LYS A 7 -22.09 23.98 5.89
N ARG A 8 -22.21 24.72 4.78
CA ARG A 8 -22.15 24.19 3.40
C ARG A 8 -20.84 23.43 3.15
N SER A 9 -20.93 22.34 2.41
CA SER A 9 -19.81 21.49 1.95
C SER A 9 -18.96 22.14 0.85
N GLN A 10 -18.45 23.35 1.10
CA GLN A 10 -17.47 24.00 0.23
C GLN A 10 -16.06 23.86 0.83
N GLY A 11 -15.27 22.91 0.28
CA GLY A 11 -13.83 22.85 0.49
C GLY A 11 -13.31 21.67 1.33
N GLU A 12 -13.67 20.44 1.01
CA GLU A 12 -13.01 19.24 1.60
C GLU A 12 -11.48 19.27 1.41
N GLU A 13 -11.01 19.83 0.29
CA GLU A 13 -9.58 20.07 0.02
C GLU A 13 -8.89 20.94 1.07
N ARG A 14 -9.61 21.88 1.72
CA ARG A 14 -9.07 22.90 2.64
C ARG A 14 -9.38 22.62 4.11
N ASN A 15 -9.46 21.35 4.49
CA ASN A 15 -9.78 20.95 5.87
C ASN A 15 -8.57 20.49 6.70
N TRP A 16 -7.33 20.67 6.24
CA TRP A 16 -6.12 20.23 6.96
C TRP A 16 -5.63 21.27 7.97
N SER A 17 -5.31 20.80 9.18
CA SER A 17 -4.60 21.56 10.21
C SER A 17 -3.16 21.08 10.36
N VAL A 18 -2.29 22.01 10.78
CA VAL A 18 -0.92 21.78 11.21
C VAL A 18 -0.89 21.88 12.73
N VAL A 19 -0.60 20.78 13.40
CA VAL A 19 -0.52 20.67 14.86
C VAL A 19 0.94 20.48 15.28
N LEU A 20 1.38 21.26 16.26
CA LEU A 20 2.67 21.06 16.93
C LEU A 20 2.47 20.08 18.11
N SER A 21 3.14 18.93 18.08
CA SER A 21 3.10 17.92 19.15
C SER A 21 3.87 18.39 20.41
N PRO A 22 3.64 17.78 21.60
CA PRO A 22 4.29 18.17 22.84
C PRO A 22 5.81 17.93 22.85
N ILE A 23 6.58 19.03 22.85
CA ILE A 23 8.05 18.98 22.84
C ILE A 23 8.59 18.75 24.26
N ARG A 24 9.32 17.66 24.46
CA ARG A 24 9.88 17.27 25.77
C ARG A 24 11.21 17.94 26.13
N SER A 25 11.92 18.47 25.14
CA SER A 25 13.27 19.03 25.28
C SER A 25 13.24 20.56 25.36
N GLU A 26 13.70 21.14 26.47
CA GLU A 26 13.80 22.60 26.63
C GLU A 26 14.74 23.27 25.61
N ILE A 27 15.74 22.53 25.11
CA ILE A 27 16.64 23.00 24.06
C ILE A 27 15.87 23.16 22.76
N ASP A 28 15.04 22.17 22.41
CA ASP A 28 14.30 22.17 21.15
C ASP A 28 13.05 23.06 21.22
N LYS A 29 12.43 23.21 22.41
CA LYS A 29 11.43 24.27 22.64
C LYS A 29 11.96 25.65 22.27
N LYS A 30 13.19 25.99 22.69
CA LYS A 30 13.81 27.30 22.38
C LYS A 30 14.14 27.46 20.90
N LYS A 31 14.65 26.42 20.23
CA LYS A 31 14.85 26.45 18.76
C LYS A 31 13.53 26.66 18.02
N ILE A 32 12.47 25.97 18.44
CA ILE A 32 11.18 25.99 17.79
C ILE A 32 10.43 27.30 18.08
N SER A 33 10.53 27.86 19.29
CA SER A 33 9.96 29.19 19.59
C SER A 33 10.69 30.30 18.84
N GLN A 34 12.02 30.26 18.76
CA GLN A 34 12.78 31.16 17.88
C GLN A 34 12.30 31.02 16.43
N LYS A 35 12.16 29.80 15.90
CA LYS A 35 11.75 29.58 14.51
C LYS A 35 10.30 30.00 14.22
N ILE A 36 9.41 29.91 15.21
CA ILE A 36 8.04 30.43 15.16
C ILE A 36 8.03 31.97 15.19
N SER A 37 8.88 32.60 16.01
CA SER A 37 9.06 34.06 16.06
C SER A 37 9.58 34.61 14.72
N GLU A 38 10.64 34.01 14.16
CA GLU A 38 11.20 34.35 12.84
C GLU A 38 10.13 34.28 11.73
N VAL A 39 9.36 33.19 11.70
CA VAL A 39 8.45 32.88 10.58
C VAL A 39 7.14 33.65 10.64
N PHE A 40 6.58 33.83 11.83
CA PHE A 40 5.27 34.46 12.02
C PHE A 40 5.35 35.90 12.56
N SER A 41 6.57 36.46 12.66
CA SER A 41 6.83 37.82 13.16
C SER A 41 6.27 38.10 14.57
N LEU A 42 6.15 37.05 15.40
CA LEU A 42 5.78 37.16 16.81
C LEU A 42 6.96 37.60 17.66
N SER A 43 6.69 38.16 18.84
CA SER A 43 7.72 38.32 19.86
C SER A 43 8.25 36.95 20.34
N SER A 44 9.48 36.94 20.87
CA SER A 44 10.09 35.73 21.44
C SER A 44 9.36 35.21 22.68
N GLU A 45 8.54 36.03 23.32
CA GLU A 45 7.74 35.68 24.50
C GLU A 45 6.47 34.93 24.05
N GLU A 46 5.66 35.53 23.18
CA GLU A 46 4.47 34.89 22.57
C GLU A 46 4.81 33.57 21.88
N ALA A 47 5.91 33.53 21.11
CA ALA A 47 6.33 32.30 20.43
C ALA A 47 6.78 31.20 21.41
N THR A 48 7.25 31.56 22.62
CA THR A 48 7.60 30.60 23.68
C THR A 48 6.35 30.10 24.39
N ASP A 49 5.37 30.97 24.64
CA ASP A 49 4.06 30.59 25.21
C ASP A 49 3.27 29.65 24.29
N LEU A 50 3.29 29.88 22.96
CA LEU A 50 2.68 28.96 22.00
C LEU A 50 3.32 27.56 22.06
N VAL A 51 4.64 27.48 22.22
CA VAL A 51 5.37 26.20 22.36
C VAL A 51 5.12 25.54 23.71
N ALA A 52 4.96 26.32 24.78
CA ALA A 52 4.60 25.82 26.10
C ALA A 52 3.20 25.17 26.12
N ASN A 53 2.24 25.74 25.39
CA ASN A 53 0.85 25.27 25.31
C ASN A 53 0.61 24.17 24.25
N THR A 54 1.62 23.35 23.96
CA THR A 54 1.49 22.17 23.08
C THR A 54 0.66 21.05 23.75
N PRO A 55 -0.23 20.33 23.03
CA PRO A 55 -0.41 20.33 21.58
C PRO A 55 -1.30 21.48 21.09
N ILE A 56 -0.83 22.20 20.07
CA ILE A 56 -1.47 23.41 19.55
C ILE A 56 -1.58 23.38 18.02
N ILE A 57 -2.73 23.82 17.50
CA ILE A 57 -2.94 24.06 16.07
C ILE A 57 -2.27 25.39 15.70
N LEU A 58 -1.14 25.31 15.01
CA LEU A 58 -0.44 26.49 14.47
C LEU A 58 -1.23 27.08 13.29
N LEU A 59 -1.69 26.25 12.36
CA LEU A 59 -2.44 26.67 11.17
C LEU A 59 -3.64 25.76 10.95
N ASP A 60 -4.78 26.32 10.57
CA ASP A 60 -6.00 25.58 10.22
C ASP A 60 -6.55 26.00 8.85
N HIS A 61 -7.43 25.18 8.29
CA HIS A 61 -8.06 25.36 6.98
C HIS A 61 -7.08 25.43 5.79
N LEU A 62 -5.93 24.76 5.89
CA LEU A 62 -4.97 24.64 4.78
C LEU A 62 -5.38 23.54 3.81
N SER A 63 -4.86 23.61 2.58
CA SER A 63 -4.87 22.49 1.65
C SER A 63 -3.80 21.46 2.00
N ARG A 64 -4.04 20.17 1.68
CA ARG A 64 -3.09 19.09 2.00
C ARG A 64 -1.65 19.34 1.49
N PRO A 65 -1.41 19.83 0.26
CA PRO A 65 -0.04 20.11 -0.21
C PRO A 65 0.63 21.25 0.56
N LEU A 66 -0.12 22.28 0.95
CA LEU A 66 0.39 23.42 1.71
C LEU A 66 0.71 23.03 3.16
N ALA A 67 -0.15 22.22 3.79
CA ALA A 67 0.10 21.65 5.11
C ALA A 67 1.33 20.71 5.11
N MET A 68 1.54 19.93 4.04
CA MET A 68 2.76 19.14 3.85
C MET A 68 4.01 20.02 3.73
N LYS A 69 3.98 21.11 2.95
CA LYS A 69 5.11 22.08 2.90
C LYS A 69 5.46 22.64 4.28
N VAL A 70 4.47 23.06 5.07
CA VAL A 70 4.70 23.56 6.45
C VAL A 70 5.31 22.47 7.35
N LYS A 71 4.82 21.23 7.28
CA LYS A 71 5.37 20.10 8.04
C LYS A 71 6.84 19.84 7.68
N GLU A 72 7.19 19.87 6.40
CA GLU A 72 8.55 19.63 5.95
C GLU A 72 9.52 20.74 6.38
N TYR A 73 9.09 22.00 6.26
CA TYR A 73 9.84 23.16 6.73
C TYR A 73 10.19 23.05 8.23
N PHE A 74 9.20 22.76 9.09
CA PHE A 74 9.43 22.64 10.53
C PHE A 74 10.13 21.33 10.96
N ARG A 75 10.06 20.25 10.16
CA ARG A 75 10.85 19.02 10.39
C ARG A 75 12.35 19.32 10.47
N SER A 76 12.86 20.25 9.65
CA SER A 76 14.27 20.67 9.68
C SER A 76 14.75 21.17 11.05
N THR A 77 13.83 21.69 11.87
CA THR A 77 14.09 22.24 13.21
C THR A 77 13.93 21.18 14.32
N GLY A 78 13.63 19.93 13.95
CA GLY A 78 13.32 18.85 14.89
C GLY A 78 11.91 18.91 15.49
N ALA A 79 11.03 19.78 14.96
CA ALA A 79 9.65 19.88 15.43
C ALA A 79 8.81 18.68 14.96
N GLU A 80 8.18 17.97 15.91
CA GLU A 80 7.19 16.96 15.56
C GLU A 80 5.87 17.66 15.17
N ILE A 81 5.65 17.74 13.86
CA ILE A 81 4.42 18.29 13.28
C ILE A 81 3.48 17.15 12.87
N LEU A 82 2.26 17.17 13.41
CA LEU A 82 1.17 16.29 13.04
C LEU A 82 0.21 17.03 12.08
N LEU A 83 -0.21 16.35 11.01
CA LEU A 83 -1.22 16.86 10.08
C LEU A 83 -2.53 16.12 10.30
N THR A 84 -3.63 16.86 10.44
CA THR A 84 -4.95 16.26 10.69
C THR A 84 -6.08 16.99 9.99
N ASN A 85 -7.01 16.22 9.43
CA ASN A 85 -8.35 16.67 9.05
C ASN A 85 -9.42 16.25 10.09
N ASP A 86 -9.08 15.43 11.09
CA ASP A 86 -10.01 14.94 12.11
C ASP A 86 -10.47 16.05 13.06
N ILE A 87 -11.79 16.24 13.10
CA ILE A 87 -12.48 17.22 13.95
C ILE A 87 -12.32 16.87 15.44
N PHE A 88 -12.23 15.59 15.81
CA PHE A 88 -12.08 15.19 17.21
C PHE A 88 -10.68 15.50 17.75
N LEU A 89 -9.62 15.26 16.97
CA LEU A 89 -8.26 15.67 17.33
C LEU A 89 -8.12 17.19 17.37
N LYS A 90 -8.68 17.93 16.40
CA LYS A 90 -8.71 19.41 16.43
C LYS A 90 -9.36 19.97 17.69
N ARG A 91 -10.38 19.30 18.24
CA ARG A 91 -11.05 19.68 19.51
C ARG A 91 -10.24 19.37 20.77
N LYS A 92 -9.15 18.59 20.67
CA LYS A 92 -8.26 18.24 21.79
C LYS A 92 -6.98 19.08 21.84
N CYS A 93 -6.73 19.90 20.82
CA CYS A 93 -5.59 20.82 20.76
C CYS A 93 -6.02 22.24 21.10
N TYR A 94 -5.11 23.04 21.66
CA TYR A 94 -5.28 24.49 21.67
C TYR A 94 -5.25 25.02 20.24
N ARG A 95 -5.80 26.22 19.99
CA ARG A 95 -5.84 26.85 18.66
C ARG A 95 -5.21 28.22 18.72
N THR A 96 -4.16 28.47 17.94
CA THR A 96 -3.59 29.80 17.82
C THR A 96 -4.60 30.75 17.16
N VAL A 97 -4.78 31.93 17.77
CA VAL A 97 -5.58 33.03 17.21
C VAL A 97 -4.60 34.09 16.73
N TRP A 98 -4.41 34.15 15.42
CA TRP A 98 -3.50 35.11 14.78
C TRP A 98 -4.21 36.47 14.60
N PRO A 99 -3.60 37.62 14.98
CA PRO A 99 -4.19 38.94 14.75
C PRO A 99 -4.38 39.25 13.26
N GLU A 100 -3.41 38.87 12.44
CA GLU A 100 -3.48 38.87 10.97
C GLU A 100 -3.17 37.45 10.45
N PRO A 101 -3.70 37.03 9.28
CA PRO A 101 -3.40 35.71 8.73
C PRO A 101 -1.89 35.56 8.46
N PRO A 102 -1.20 34.57 9.04
CA PRO A 102 0.25 34.45 8.95
C PRO A 102 0.72 34.27 7.51
N ASN A 103 1.72 35.06 7.11
CA ASN A 103 2.26 35.06 5.75
C ASN A 103 3.06 33.76 5.50
N LEU A 104 2.66 33.00 4.48
CA LEU A 104 3.27 31.71 4.13
C LEU A 104 4.36 31.83 3.03
N SER A 105 4.85 33.04 2.75
CA SER A 105 5.87 33.30 1.71
C SER A 105 7.17 32.50 1.90
N PHE A 106 7.56 32.22 3.15
CA PHE A 106 8.73 31.40 3.51
C PHE A 106 8.67 29.97 2.94
N LEU A 107 7.50 29.48 2.51
CA LEU A 107 7.34 28.17 1.85
C LEU A 107 7.68 28.17 0.35
N ASN A 108 8.09 29.33 -0.19
CA ASN A 108 8.48 29.52 -1.59
C ASN A 108 9.96 29.91 -1.75
N GLU A 109 10.71 30.09 -0.65
CA GLU A 109 12.16 30.26 -0.71
C GLU A 109 12.82 28.89 -0.87
N GLU A 110 13.30 28.58 -2.08
CA GLU A 110 14.03 27.34 -2.38
C GLU A 110 15.44 27.36 -1.77
N ALA A 111 15.51 27.12 -0.46
CA ALA A 111 16.76 26.94 0.27
C ALA A 111 17.33 25.52 0.06
N LEU A 112 18.00 25.30 -1.08
CA LEU A 112 18.98 24.24 -1.30
C LEU A 112 20.39 24.85 -1.47
N PRO A 113 21.50 24.11 -1.23
CA PRO A 113 21.58 22.69 -0.85
C PRO A 113 22.42 22.40 0.41
N ALA A 114 22.22 21.20 0.98
CA ALA A 114 23.28 20.43 1.64
C ALA A 114 22.96 18.93 1.46
N ALA A 115 23.95 18.10 1.14
CA ALA A 115 23.73 16.69 0.79
C ALA A 115 24.68 15.73 1.51
N SER A 116 24.13 14.59 1.93
CA SER A 116 24.83 13.38 2.34
C SER A 116 23.80 12.22 2.22
N SER A 117 23.97 11.18 1.40
CA SER A 117 24.95 10.09 1.52
C SER A 117 24.94 9.45 2.93
N SER A 118 24.60 8.17 3.13
CA SER A 118 24.11 7.13 2.20
C SER A 118 23.33 6.07 3.03
N ASP A 119 22.90 4.87 2.58
CA ASP A 119 23.21 4.08 1.38
C ASP A 119 22.08 3.09 1.02
N SER A 120 22.30 2.18 0.06
CA SER A 120 21.45 0.99 -0.16
C SER A 120 22.27 -0.18 -0.73
N GLU A 121 22.73 -1.07 0.15
CA GLU A 121 23.57 -2.21 -0.19
C GLU A 121 22.71 -3.42 -0.64
N LEU A 122 23.06 -4.02 -1.78
CA LEU A 122 22.36 -5.17 -2.37
C LEU A 122 23.05 -6.51 -2.06
N LEU A 123 22.26 -7.57 -1.99
CA LEU A 123 22.70 -8.93 -1.66
C LEU A 123 23.67 -9.52 -2.70
N PRO A 124 24.84 -10.06 -2.28
CA PRO A 124 25.68 -10.91 -3.11
C PRO A 124 25.39 -12.40 -2.88
N THR A 125 24.51 -12.99 -3.70
CA THR A 125 24.29 -14.45 -3.74
C THR A 125 25.19 -15.11 -4.77
N ASP A 126 26.36 -15.62 -4.36
CA ASP A 126 27.27 -16.33 -5.27
C ASP A 126 28.00 -17.51 -4.58
N GLN A 127 27.21 -18.47 -4.07
CA GLN A 127 27.69 -19.75 -3.53
C GLN A 127 26.81 -20.91 -4.05
N ALA A 128 27.04 -21.31 -5.31
CA ALA A 128 26.31 -22.42 -5.94
C ALA A 128 27.14 -23.23 -6.98
N LEU A 129 28.45 -23.00 -7.09
CA LEU A 129 29.30 -23.55 -8.18
C LEU A 129 30.65 -24.11 -7.68
N ASN A 130 30.65 -25.02 -6.69
CA ASN A 130 31.87 -25.72 -6.27
C ASN A 130 31.69 -27.21 -5.84
N GLU A 131 30.48 -27.76 -5.83
CA GLU A 131 30.19 -29.08 -5.22
C GLU A 131 29.99 -30.24 -6.22
N ILE A 132 30.57 -30.17 -7.42
CA ILE A 132 30.46 -31.25 -8.44
C ILE A 132 31.85 -31.68 -8.94
N ARG A 133 32.80 -31.96 -8.03
CA ARG A 133 34.15 -32.44 -8.41
C ARG A 133 34.85 -33.36 -7.38
N THR A 134 34.12 -34.17 -6.61
CA THR A 134 34.68 -35.00 -5.53
C THR A 134 34.04 -36.40 -5.39
N ILE A 135 33.60 -37.03 -6.48
CA ILE A 135 33.14 -38.44 -6.49
C ILE A 135 33.59 -39.14 -7.78
N ALA A 136 34.90 -39.41 -7.92
CA ALA A 136 35.46 -40.08 -9.10
C ALA A 136 36.85 -40.74 -8.89
N GLU A 137 37.23 -41.10 -7.65
CA GLU A 137 38.55 -41.68 -7.38
C GLU A 137 38.55 -42.53 -6.09
N GLU A 138 38.15 -43.81 -6.21
CA GLU A 138 38.40 -44.86 -5.20
C GLU A 138 38.07 -46.24 -5.82
N THR A 139 39.10 -47.00 -6.23
CA THR A 139 38.99 -48.43 -6.58
C THR A 139 40.37 -49.07 -6.43
N ASP A 140 40.44 -50.23 -5.80
CA ASP A 140 41.66 -50.77 -5.16
C ASP A 140 42.38 -51.82 -6.05
N PRO A 141 43.70 -51.69 -6.32
CA PRO A 141 44.44 -52.63 -7.16
C PRO A 141 45.45 -53.48 -6.35
N HIS A 142 45.00 -54.54 -5.68
CA HIS A 142 45.88 -55.38 -4.85
C HIS A 142 45.62 -56.91 -4.86
N GLU A 143 45.18 -57.48 -5.99
CA GLU A 143 44.95 -58.94 -6.12
C GLU A 143 45.61 -59.63 -7.34
N GLU A 144 46.26 -58.92 -8.26
CA GLU A 144 46.90 -59.50 -9.47
C GLU A 144 48.39 -59.88 -9.31
N ALA A 145 48.94 -59.88 -8.08
CA ALA A 145 50.38 -59.99 -7.84
C ALA A 145 50.90 -61.40 -7.53
N GLU A 146 50.10 -62.29 -6.92
CA GLU A 146 50.60 -63.56 -6.36
C GLU A 146 50.55 -64.75 -7.34
N GLU A 147 49.73 -64.69 -8.40
CA GLU A 147 49.50 -65.83 -9.32
C GLU A 147 50.64 -66.02 -10.35
N ILE A 148 51.46 -64.99 -10.59
CA ILE A 148 52.55 -65.01 -11.59
C ILE A 148 53.84 -65.67 -11.04
N GLU A 149 54.08 -65.60 -9.72
CA GLU A 149 55.34 -66.06 -9.12
C GLU A 149 55.40 -67.60 -9.01
N GLN A 150 54.25 -68.28 -8.85
CA GLN A 150 54.18 -69.75 -8.75
C GLN A 150 54.50 -70.49 -10.06
N GLU A 151 53.99 -70.03 -11.22
CA GLU A 151 54.30 -70.68 -12.51
C GLU A 151 55.81 -70.63 -12.85
N GLN A 152 56.54 -69.66 -12.27
CA GLN A 152 57.95 -69.44 -12.58
C GLN A 152 58.89 -70.38 -11.78
N GLU A 153 58.50 -70.82 -10.59
CA GLU A 153 59.29 -71.80 -9.81
C GLU A 153 59.22 -73.23 -10.40
N GLU A 154 58.04 -73.73 -10.79
CA GLU A 154 57.92 -75.07 -11.39
C GLU A 154 58.73 -75.20 -12.69
N ALA A 155 58.74 -74.14 -13.51
CA ALA A 155 59.51 -74.06 -14.75
C ALA A 155 61.04 -74.07 -14.55
N SER A 156 61.50 -73.89 -13.31
CA SER A 156 62.90 -74.04 -12.89
C SER A 156 63.19 -75.50 -12.53
N SER A 157 62.39 -76.09 -11.64
CA SER A 157 62.56 -77.44 -11.08
C SER A 157 62.70 -78.51 -12.17
N LEU A 158 61.84 -78.46 -13.19
CA LEU A 158 61.84 -79.40 -14.32
C LEU A 158 63.09 -79.33 -15.23
N ARG A 159 63.88 -78.25 -15.16
CA ARG A 159 65.13 -78.12 -15.93
C ARG A 159 66.29 -78.83 -15.27
N ASP A 160 66.38 -78.74 -13.94
CA ASP A 160 67.48 -79.34 -13.17
C ASP A 160 67.37 -80.87 -13.17
N GLU A 161 66.15 -81.41 -13.05
CA GLU A 161 65.90 -82.85 -13.21
C GLU A 161 66.25 -83.34 -14.63
N SER A 162 66.08 -82.50 -15.67
CA SER A 162 66.49 -82.84 -17.04
C SER A 162 68.02 -82.87 -17.25
N GLN A 163 68.82 -82.33 -16.32
CA GLN A 163 70.29 -82.38 -16.37
C GLN A 163 70.85 -83.61 -15.67
N THR A 164 70.31 -84.00 -14.51
CA THR A 164 70.77 -85.20 -13.76
C THR A 164 70.62 -86.49 -14.58
N TRP A 165 69.52 -86.65 -15.32
CA TRP A 165 69.34 -87.81 -16.21
C TRP A 165 70.36 -87.90 -17.36
N ARG A 166 70.97 -86.79 -17.78
CA ARG A 166 72.00 -86.81 -18.84
C ARG A 166 73.35 -87.28 -18.33
N HIS A 167 73.73 -86.90 -17.11
CA HIS A 167 74.97 -87.36 -16.49
C HIS A 167 74.96 -88.87 -16.25
N GLN A 168 73.86 -89.43 -15.72
CA GLN A 168 73.75 -90.88 -15.48
C GLN A 168 73.87 -91.71 -16.77
N LEU A 169 73.38 -91.20 -17.91
CA LEU A 169 73.55 -91.84 -19.21
C LEU A 169 75.01 -91.86 -19.68
N GLN A 170 75.75 -90.77 -19.44
CA GLN A 170 77.14 -90.64 -19.85
C GLN A 170 78.07 -91.58 -19.05
N ASP A 171 77.83 -91.74 -17.75
CA ASP A 171 78.59 -92.67 -16.89
C ASP A 171 78.43 -94.14 -17.34
N LEU A 172 77.22 -94.53 -17.76
CA LEU A 172 76.90 -95.88 -18.23
C LEU A 172 77.51 -96.22 -19.61
N GLU A 173 77.75 -95.22 -20.47
CA GLU A 173 78.45 -95.42 -21.74
C GLU A 173 79.97 -95.64 -21.53
N GLU A 174 80.58 -94.96 -20.55
CA GLU A 174 82.00 -95.19 -20.21
C GLU A 174 82.24 -96.59 -19.62
N GLU A 175 81.35 -97.08 -18.74
CA GLU A 175 81.44 -98.45 -18.20
C GLU A 175 81.31 -99.51 -19.31
N ASN A 176 80.40 -99.31 -20.27
CA ASN A 176 80.26 -100.20 -21.42
C ASN A 176 81.51 -100.22 -22.32
N ARG A 177 82.21 -99.09 -22.47
CA ARG A 177 83.49 -99.03 -23.20
C ARG A 177 84.55 -99.89 -22.47
N LEU A 178 84.67 -99.72 -21.16
CA LEU A 178 85.64 -100.45 -20.32
C LEU A 178 85.42 -101.97 -20.27
N LEU A 179 84.21 -102.45 -20.56
CA LEU A 179 83.90 -103.88 -20.66
C LEU A 179 84.28 -104.51 -22.02
N ARG A 180 84.23 -103.74 -23.11
CA ARG A 180 84.63 -104.22 -24.45
C ARG A 180 86.13 -104.44 -24.55
N ASP A 181 86.93 -103.49 -24.06
CA ASP A 181 88.39 -103.58 -24.01
C ASP A 181 88.88 -104.82 -23.23
N LYS A 182 88.12 -105.29 -22.24
CA LYS A 182 88.43 -106.50 -21.45
C LYS A 182 88.08 -107.80 -22.18
N LEU A 183 87.09 -107.79 -23.08
CA LEU A 183 86.67 -108.97 -23.83
C LEU A 183 87.60 -109.24 -25.02
N GLU A 184 88.03 -108.19 -25.73
CA GLU A 184 88.91 -108.30 -26.90
C GLU A 184 90.31 -108.85 -26.54
N ASN A 185 90.81 -108.52 -25.35
CA ASN A 185 92.06 -109.06 -24.81
C ASN A 185 91.99 -110.55 -24.40
N ALA A 186 90.81 -111.17 -24.34
CA ALA A 186 90.64 -112.55 -23.86
C ALA A 186 90.55 -113.61 -24.98
N SER A 187 90.40 -113.21 -26.25
CA SER A 187 90.01 -114.12 -27.35
C SER A 187 91.15 -114.63 -28.25
N ASN A 188 92.41 -114.27 -27.98
CA ASN A 188 93.54 -114.47 -28.91
C ASN A 188 94.68 -115.35 -28.34
N ALA A 189 94.43 -116.63 -28.05
CA ALA A 189 95.51 -117.63 -27.88
C ALA A 189 95.05 -119.09 -28.11
N GLN A 190 95.84 -119.84 -28.91
CA GLN A 190 95.78 -121.29 -29.21
C GLN A 190 94.62 -121.78 -30.13
N PRO A 191 94.75 -122.94 -30.85
CA PRO A 191 95.71 -124.05 -30.64
C PRO A 191 96.41 -124.70 -31.88
N SER A 192 97.41 -125.55 -31.61
CA SER A 192 97.87 -126.69 -32.45
C SER A 192 98.69 -127.67 -31.57
N MET A 193 98.33 -128.96 -31.40
CA MET A 193 98.67 -130.12 -32.26
C MET A 193 100.20 -130.41 -32.35
N SER A 194 100.75 -131.63 -32.14
CA SER A 194 100.20 -133.02 -32.04
C SER A 194 101.03 -133.93 -31.09
N ARG A 195 100.82 -135.28 -31.10
CA ARG A 195 101.46 -136.29 -30.21
C ARG A 195 102.18 -137.43 -30.96
N LEU A 196 103.39 -137.79 -30.47
CA LEU A 196 103.99 -139.15 -30.37
C LEU A 196 104.24 -139.91 -31.73
N PRO A 197 104.62 -141.23 -31.80
CA PRO A 197 105.99 -141.60 -32.21
C PRO A 197 106.10 -142.77 -33.25
N SER A 198 107.31 -143.35 -33.39
CA SER A 198 107.68 -144.73 -33.79
C SER A 198 106.59 -145.80 -33.98
N ASN A 199 106.70 -146.84 -34.82
CA ASN A 199 107.79 -147.42 -35.66
C ASN A 199 107.10 -148.39 -36.70
N GLU A 200 107.70 -149.25 -37.55
CA GLU A 200 109.10 -149.68 -37.82
C GLU A 200 109.32 -150.01 -39.34
N GLY A 201 109.99 -151.13 -39.69
CA GLY A 201 109.93 -151.80 -41.01
C GLY A 201 109.63 -153.31 -40.85
N ALA A 202 109.33 -154.11 -41.89
CA ALA A 202 109.25 -153.80 -43.32
C ALA A 202 108.29 -154.75 -44.09
N ASP A 203 107.67 -154.24 -45.16
CA ASP A 203 107.05 -154.93 -46.31
C ASP A 203 105.99 -156.04 -46.14
N LYS A 204 105.56 -156.41 -44.92
CA LYS A 204 104.34 -157.22 -44.75
C LYS A 204 103.06 -156.41 -44.52
N GLU A 205 103.14 -155.28 -43.80
CA GLU A 205 101.99 -154.44 -43.43
C GLU A 205 101.35 -153.68 -44.59
N VAL A 206 102.09 -153.48 -45.69
CA VAL A 206 101.72 -152.64 -46.84
C VAL A 206 100.42 -153.09 -47.53
N ARG A 207 99.99 -154.35 -47.36
CA ARG A 207 98.71 -154.85 -47.91
C ARG A 207 97.51 -154.55 -47.00
N GLU A 208 97.67 -154.67 -45.69
CA GLU A 208 96.57 -154.45 -44.74
C GLU A 208 96.32 -152.95 -44.53
N LEU A 209 97.38 -152.13 -44.46
CA LEU A 209 97.26 -150.67 -44.47
C LEU A 209 96.55 -150.14 -45.72
N LYS A 210 96.70 -150.80 -46.88
CA LYS A 210 95.98 -150.43 -48.11
C LYS A 210 94.46 -150.64 -48.01
N ALA A 211 94.00 -151.67 -47.30
CA ALA A 211 92.58 -151.89 -47.05
C ALA A 211 92.01 -150.84 -46.08
N ILE A 212 92.73 -150.57 -44.98
CA ILE A 212 92.33 -149.57 -43.97
C ILE A 212 92.26 -148.16 -44.58
N LEU A 213 93.22 -147.78 -45.43
CA LEU A 213 93.20 -146.49 -46.13
C LEU A 213 92.02 -146.33 -47.09
N SER A 214 91.56 -147.42 -47.72
CA SER A 214 90.36 -147.38 -48.56
C SER A 214 89.11 -147.08 -47.72
N GLN A 215 88.94 -147.79 -46.60
CA GLN A 215 87.78 -147.63 -45.72
C GLN A 215 87.78 -146.28 -44.98
N MET A 216 88.98 -145.73 -44.69
CA MET A 216 89.12 -144.37 -44.16
C MET A 216 88.75 -143.30 -45.19
N ARG A 217 89.11 -143.46 -46.47
CA ARG A 217 88.72 -142.50 -47.53
C ARG A 217 87.20 -142.43 -47.66
N GLU A 218 86.53 -143.56 -47.75
CA GLU A 218 85.08 -143.66 -47.88
C GLU A 218 84.33 -142.97 -46.73
N LYS A 219 84.78 -143.15 -45.48
CA LYS A 219 84.29 -142.40 -44.32
C LYS A 219 84.59 -140.90 -44.38
N THR A 220 85.73 -140.51 -44.95
CA THR A 220 86.11 -139.09 -45.11
C THR A 220 85.26 -138.40 -46.18
N GLU A 221 84.84 -139.12 -47.22
CA GLU A 221 83.87 -138.64 -48.22
C GLU A 221 82.51 -138.38 -47.56
N ALA A 222 81.97 -139.36 -46.82
CA ALA A 222 80.65 -139.26 -46.19
C ALA A 222 80.50 -138.05 -45.25
N VAL A 223 81.52 -137.76 -44.42
CA VAL A 223 81.51 -136.63 -43.47
C VAL A 223 81.54 -135.27 -44.19
N ARG A 224 82.11 -135.17 -45.41
CA ARG A 224 82.00 -133.94 -46.22
C ARG A 224 80.60 -133.72 -46.75
N GLU A 225 79.93 -134.80 -47.16
CA GLU A 225 78.57 -134.75 -47.69
C GLU A 225 77.57 -134.32 -46.61
N GLU A 226 77.70 -134.89 -45.40
CA GLU A 226 76.94 -134.45 -44.22
C GLU A 226 77.21 -132.98 -43.86
N TYR A 227 78.48 -132.52 -43.93
CA TYR A 227 78.82 -131.11 -43.70
C TYR A 227 78.18 -130.18 -44.75
N HIS A 228 78.18 -130.56 -46.03
CA HIS A 228 77.55 -129.76 -47.09
C HIS A 228 76.03 -129.66 -46.90
N GLN A 229 75.35 -130.75 -46.56
CA GLN A 229 73.91 -130.74 -46.28
C GLN A 229 73.58 -129.89 -45.04
N ALA A 230 74.33 -130.05 -43.94
CA ALA A 230 74.17 -129.24 -42.74
C ALA A 230 74.38 -127.75 -43.01
N ARG A 231 75.40 -127.40 -43.83
CA ARG A 231 75.68 -126.02 -44.24
C ARG A 231 74.53 -125.40 -45.02
N GLN A 232 74.01 -126.12 -46.01
CA GLN A 232 72.90 -125.66 -46.86
C GLN A 232 71.63 -125.39 -46.04
N ILE A 233 71.31 -126.24 -45.06
CA ILE A 233 70.16 -126.06 -44.16
C ILE A 233 70.34 -124.80 -43.29
N PHE A 234 71.55 -124.53 -42.78
CA PHE A 234 71.84 -123.33 -41.99
C PHE A 234 71.72 -122.04 -42.82
N ASP A 235 72.33 -122.00 -44.00
CA ASP A 235 72.29 -120.82 -44.87
C ASP A 235 70.85 -120.51 -45.34
N GLN A 236 70.04 -121.54 -45.60
CA GLN A 236 68.62 -121.39 -45.94
C GLN A 236 67.77 -120.91 -44.74
N LYS A 237 68.11 -121.32 -43.51
CA LYS A 237 67.44 -120.83 -42.29
C LYS A 237 67.72 -119.34 -42.04
N ILE A 238 68.95 -118.88 -42.30
CA ILE A 238 69.34 -117.46 -42.21
C ILE A 238 68.60 -116.61 -43.25
N GLN A 239 68.42 -117.10 -44.48
CA GLN A 239 67.63 -116.37 -45.49
C GLN A 239 66.15 -116.21 -45.10
N ASN A 240 65.57 -117.16 -44.35
CA ASN A 240 64.18 -117.06 -43.91
C ASN A 240 64.01 -116.04 -42.77
N THR A 241 64.90 -116.04 -41.77
CA THR A 241 64.81 -115.06 -40.66
C THR A 241 65.06 -113.62 -41.12
N LEU A 242 65.88 -113.40 -42.16
CA LEU A 242 66.03 -112.09 -42.78
C LEU A 242 64.73 -111.62 -43.46
N LYS A 243 64.06 -112.49 -44.23
CA LYS A 243 62.76 -112.15 -44.87
C LYS A 243 61.66 -111.87 -43.85
N GLU A 244 61.64 -112.61 -42.73
CA GLU A 244 60.71 -112.34 -41.63
C GLU A 244 60.97 -110.97 -40.99
N LYS A 245 62.25 -110.58 -40.80
CA LYS A 245 62.63 -109.26 -40.28
C LYS A 245 62.14 -108.13 -41.19
N ASP A 246 62.37 -108.21 -42.50
CA ASP A 246 61.98 -107.16 -43.45
C ASP A 246 60.45 -106.93 -43.43
N VAL A 247 59.67 -108.01 -43.35
CA VAL A 247 58.19 -107.96 -43.21
C VAL A 247 57.78 -107.25 -41.92
N TRP A 248 58.44 -107.51 -40.79
CA TRP A 248 58.16 -106.81 -39.53
C TRP A 248 58.54 -105.32 -39.57
N GLU A 249 59.63 -104.94 -40.23
CA GLU A 249 60.02 -103.53 -40.38
C GLU A 249 59.02 -102.74 -41.23
N THR A 250 58.56 -103.29 -42.36
CA THR A 250 57.46 -102.66 -43.13
C THR A 250 56.19 -102.49 -42.29
N LYS A 251 55.77 -103.54 -41.57
CA LYS A 251 54.56 -103.53 -40.75
C LYS A 251 54.63 -102.53 -39.57
N TYR A 252 55.83 -102.32 -39.01
CA TYR A 252 56.07 -101.31 -37.99
C TYR A 252 55.90 -99.88 -38.53
N HIS A 253 56.45 -99.59 -39.71
CA HIS A 253 56.31 -98.28 -40.35
C HIS A 253 54.87 -97.97 -40.76
N GLU A 254 54.13 -98.93 -41.31
CA GLU A 254 52.70 -98.77 -41.62
C GLU A 254 51.87 -98.43 -40.37
N LEU A 255 52.10 -99.14 -39.27
CA LEU A 255 51.39 -98.92 -38.01
C LEU A 255 51.68 -97.53 -37.43
N ASN A 256 52.95 -97.10 -37.45
CA ASN A 256 53.35 -95.78 -36.96
C ASN A 256 52.74 -94.64 -37.79
N ALA A 257 52.71 -94.78 -39.12
CA ALA A 257 52.06 -93.81 -40.01
C ALA A 257 50.53 -93.72 -39.76
N ALA A 258 49.87 -94.85 -39.49
CA ALA A 258 48.45 -94.88 -39.14
C ALA A 258 48.16 -94.18 -37.80
N VAL A 259 49.04 -94.32 -36.79
CA VAL A 259 48.93 -93.63 -35.50
C VAL A 259 49.10 -92.12 -35.65
N GLN A 260 50.14 -91.65 -36.35
CA GLN A 260 50.36 -90.21 -36.57
C GLN A 260 49.19 -89.56 -37.33
N LYS A 261 48.61 -90.25 -38.32
CA LYS A 261 47.41 -89.76 -39.02
C LYS A 261 46.22 -89.65 -38.04
N LYS A 262 45.94 -90.70 -37.27
CA LYS A 262 44.86 -90.73 -36.27
C LYS A 262 44.98 -89.58 -35.26
N GLN A 263 46.19 -89.26 -34.81
CA GLN A 263 46.45 -88.15 -33.90
C GLN A 263 46.14 -86.79 -34.56
N LYS A 264 46.67 -86.53 -35.76
CA LYS A 264 46.43 -85.28 -36.49
C LYS A 264 44.95 -85.06 -36.85
N ASP A 265 44.26 -86.13 -37.24
CA ASP A 265 42.81 -86.08 -37.52
C ASP A 265 42.04 -85.68 -36.23
N MET A 266 42.41 -86.22 -35.07
CA MET A 266 41.82 -85.91 -33.76
C MET A 266 42.07 -84.46 -33.31
N GLU A 267 43.31 -83.97 -33.43
CA GLU A 267 43.67 -82.58 -33.15
C GLU A 267 42.86 -81.58 -34.00
N SER A 268 42.62 -81.93 -35.27
CA SER A 268 41.81 -81.10 -36.18
C SER A 268 40.33 -81.05 -35.78
N HIS A 269 39.77 -82.17 -35.29
CA HIS A 269 38.39 -82.22 -34.80
C HIS A 269 38.24 -81.36 -33.54
N PHE A 270 39.11 -81.57 -32.55
CA PHE A 270 39.06 -80.87 -31.27
C PHE A 270 39.18 -79.35 -31.46
N LYS A 271 40.07 -78.90 -32.37
CA LYS A 271 40.18 -77.48 -32.70
C LYS A 271 38.90 -76.91 -33.33
N SER A 272 38.30 -77.60 -34.31
CA SER A 272 37.05 -77.15 -34.94
C SER A 272 35.87 -77.13 -33.97
N GLU A 273 35.84 -78.07 -33.02
CA GLU A 273 34.79 -78.20 -32.01
C GLU A 273 34.90 -77.09 -30.94
N MET A 274 36.11 -76.80 -30.46
CA MET A 274 36.39 -75.63 -29.61
C MET A 274 36.07 -74.29 -30.29
N GLU A 275 36.37 -74.16 -31.58
CA GLU A 275 36.08 -72.95 -32.36
C GLU A 275 34.56 -72.74 -32.52
N LYS A 276 33.79 -73.81 -32.72
CA LYS A 276 32.31 -73.74 -32.69
C LYS A 276 31.79 -73.35 -31.31
N VAL A 277 32.25 -74.00 -30.23
CA VAL A 277 31.79 -73.71 -28.86
C VAL A 277 32.09 -72.27 -28.45
N THR A 278 33.26 -71.75 -28.80
CA THR A 278 33.63 -70.34 -28.54
C THR A 278 32.86 -69.35 -29.42
N GLN A 279 32.47 -69.70 -30.64
CA GLN A 279 31.58 -68.87 -31.47
C GLN A 279 30.14 -68.87 -30.93
N ASP A 280 29.61 -70.03 -30.54
CA ASP A 280 28.25 -70.19 -30.00
C ASP A 280 28.07 -69.44 -28.67
N THR A 281 29.06 -69.53 -27.77
CA THR A 281 29.05 -68.80 -26.49
C THR A 281 29.17 -67.29 -26.69
N ARG A 282 30.02 -66.82 -27.62
CA ARG A 282 30.08 -65.40 -28.00
C ARG A 282 28.75 -64.90 -28.56
N SER A 283 28.11 -65.65 -29.44
CA SER A 283 26.79 -65.28 -29.99
C SER A 283 25.72 -65.15 -28.91
N LYS A 284 25.67 -66.10 -27.97
CA LYS A 284 24.74 -66.07 -26.82
C LYS A 284 25.03 -64.91 -25.87
N LEU A 285 26.31 -64.61 -25.61
CA LEU A 285 26.72 -63.47 -24.80
C LEU A 285 26.33 -62.13 -25.45
N THR A 286 26.51 -61.97 -26.76
CA THR A 286 26.09 -60.76 -27.50
C THR A 286 24.58 -60.55 -27.40
N GLN A 287 23.76 -61.58 -27.63
CA GLN A 287 22.30 -61.51 -27.48
C GLN A 287 21.87 -61.19 -26.04
N MET A 288 22.59 -61.69 -25.03
CA MET A 288 22.34 -61.35 -23.63
C MET A 288 22.69 -59.89 -23.31
N ILE A 289 23.78 -59.36 -23.88
CA ILE A 289 24.14 -57.93 -23.75
C ILE A 289 23.12 -57.03 -24.44
N GLU A 290 22.65 -57.39 -25.64
CA GLU A 290 21.61 -56.66 -26.37
C GLU A 290 20.28 -56.60 -25.59
N THR A 291 19.83 -57.73 -25.06
CA THR A 291 18.59 -57.80 -24.27
C THR A 291 18.70 -57.07 -22.92
N VAL A 292 19.84 -57.17 -22.22
CA VAL A 292 20.11 -56.36 -21.01
C VAL A 292 20.12 -54.86 -21.32
N ASN A 293 20.71 -54.44 -22.44
CA ASN A 293 20.72 -53.04 -22.86
C ASN A 293 19.32 -52.53 -23.23
N ALA A 294 18.50 -53.34 -23.91
CA ALA A 294 17.11 -53.00 -24.21
C ALA A 294 16.27 -52.80 -22.92
N LEU A 295 16.36 -53.75 -21.98
CA LEU A 295 15.69 -53.64 -20.67
C LEU A 295 16.18 -52.44 -19.86
N ARG A 296 17.46 -52.07 -19.96
CA ARG A 296 18.03 -50.88 -19.33
C ARG A 296 17.48 -49.58 -19.93
N GLN A 297 17.26 -49.52 -21.24
CA GLN A 297 16.61 -48.39 -21.91
C GLN A 297 15.11 -48.29 -21.54
N GLU A 298 14.40 -49.42 -21.53
CA GLU A 298 12.99 -49.49 -21.12
C GLU A 298 12.82 -49.02 -19.67
N LYS A 299 13.67 -49.49 -18.75
CA LYS A 299 13.70 -49.03 -17.36
C LYS A 299 13.85 -47.50 -17.26
N VAL A 300 14.82 -46.91 -17.96
CA VAL A 300 15.04 -45.45 -17.95
C VAL A 300 13.83 -44.69 -18.52
N HIS A 301 13.17 -45.23 -19.54
CA HIS A 301 11.94 -44.64 -20.08
C HIS A 301 10.77 -44.70 -19.08
N LEU A 302 10.63 -45.82 -18.36
CA LEU A 302 9.60 -45.97 -17.31
C LEU A 302 9.87 -45.09 -16.09
N GLU A 303 11.12 -44.97 -15.64
CA GLU A 303 11.53 -44.06 -14.57
C GLU A 303 11.27 -42.59 -14.95
N LYS A 304 11.54 -42.20 -16.21
CA LYS A 304 11.21 -40.87 -16.73
C LYS A 304 9.70 -40.61 -16.74
N ALA A 305 8.91 -41.53 -17.29
CA ALA A 305 7.45 -41.38 -17.36
C ALA A 305 6.79 -41.36 -15.96
N LEU A 306 7.33 -42.13 -15.01
CA LEU A 306 6.89 -42.11 -13.61
C LEU A 306 7.21 -40.78 -12.93
N ASN A 307 8.40 -40.20 -13.17
CA ASN A 307 8.77 -38.89 -12.65
C ASN A 307 7.90 -37.77 -13.26
N GLU A 308 7.65 -37.80 -14.57
CA GLU A 308 6.74 -36.87 -15.25
C GLU A 308 5.32 -36.93 -14.65
N LYS A 309 4.78 -38.13 -14.40
CA LYS A 309 3.47 -38.29 -13.74
C LYS A 309 3.47 -37.90 -12.27
N SER A 310 4.57 -38.10 -11.55
CA SER A 310 4.74 -37.59 -10.18
C SER A 310 4.67 -36.05 -10.15
N GLN A 311 5.36 -35.38 -11.08
CA GLN A 311 5.33 -33.91 -11.21
C GLN A 311 3.94 -33.39 -11.61
N GLU A 312 3.22 -34.06 -12.50
CA GLU A 312 1.82 -33.73 -12.81
C GLU A 312 0.92 -33.78 -11.56
N VAL A 313 1.05 -34.82 -10.72
CA VAL A 313 0.26 -34.98 -9.50
C VAL A 313 0.59 -33.89 -8.48
N VAL A 314 1.87 -33.53 -8.30
CA VAL A 314 2.29 -32.43 -7.43
C VAL A 314 1.74 -31.09 -7.93
N LEU A 315 1.85 -30.80 -9.23
CA LEU A 315 1.28 -29.59 -9.84
C LEU A 315 -0.25 -29.54 -9.72
N HIS A 316 -0.95 -30.66 -9.86
CA HIS A 316 -2.39 -30.73 -9.65
C HIS A 316 -2.76 -30.50 -8.18
N HIS A 317 -1.99 -31.03 -7.23
CA HIS A 317 -2.20 -30.79 -5.80
C HIS A 317 -1.97 -29.32 -5.43
N GLN A 318 -0.90 -28.69 -5.92
CA GLN A 318 -0.63 -27.27 -5.73
C GLN A 318 -1.73 -26.38 -6.33
N LYS A 319 -2.18 -26.67 -7.56
CA LYS A 319 -3.32 -25.96 -8.18
C LYS A 319 -4.60 -26.12 -7.38
N LYS A 320 -4.86 -27.32 -6.85
CA LYS A 320 -6.02 -27.55 -5.97
C LYS A 320 -5.93 -26.73 -4.69
N GLN A 321 -4.80 -26.75 -3.98
CA GLN A 321 -4.59 -25.96 -2.76
C GLN A 321 -4.76 -24.45 -3.04
N PHE A 322 -4.25 -23.96 -4.17
CA PHE A 322 -4.38 -22.56 -4.58
C PHE A 322 -5.86 -22.18 -4.78
N VAL A 323 -6.63 -22.98 -5.53
CA VAL A 323 -8.07 -22.74 -5.76
C VAL A 323 -8.90 -22.87 -4.47
N GLU A 324 -8.55 -23.81 -3.57
CA GLU A 324 -9.20 -23.91 -2.25
C GLU A 324 -8.90 -22.68 -1.37
N GLY A 325 -7.69 -22.12 -1.46
CA GLY A 325 -7.31 -20.86 -0.81
C GLY A 325 -8.04 -19.64 -1.39
N GLU A 326 -8.05 -19.48 -2.72
CA GLU A 326 -8.81 -18.41 -3.38
C GLU A 326 -10.29 -18.48 -3.01
N MET A 327 -10.91 -19.66 -3.05
CA MET A 327 -12.30 -19.87 -2.65
C MET A 327 -12.57 -19.43 -1.20
N GLN A 328 -11.66 -19.73 -0.26
CA GLN A 328 -11.79 -19.24 1.12
C GLN A 328 -11.70 -17.70 1.20
N THR A 329 -10.80 -17.07 0.45
CA THR A 329 -10.72 -15.59 0.43
C THR A 329 -11.96 -14.95 -0.18
N VAL A 330 -12.53 -15.52 -1.24
CA VAL A 330 -13.78 -15.04 -1.87
C VAL A 330 -14.98 -15.21 -0.93
N LEU A 331 -15.06 -16.31 -0.17
CA LEU A 331 -16.10 -16.50 0.85
C LEU A 331 -15.97 -15.47 1.99
N ALA A 332 -14.75 -15.22 2.48
CA ALA A 332 -14.51 -14.21 3.51
C ALA A 332 -14.87 -12.79 3.03
N GLN A 333 -14.46 -12.41 1.82
CA GLN A 333 -14.84 -11.14 1.18
C GLN A 333 -16.36 -11.02 0.99
N LYS A 334 -17.03 -12.12 0.63
CA LYS A 334 -18.50 -12.14 0.51
C LYS A 334 -19.17 -11.90 1.87
N GLU A 335 -18.73 -12.58 2.93
CA GLU A 335 -19.26 -12.35 4.27
C GLU A 335 -19.03 -10.91 4.76
N GLU A 336 -17.86 -10.33 4.48
CA GLU A 336 -17.56 -8.93 4.82
C GLU A 336 -18.47 -7.96 4.04
N ALA A 337 -18.68 -8.21 2.74
CA ALA A 337 -19.60 -7.43 1.92
C ALA A 337 -21.06 -7.55 2.39
N GLU A 338 -21.52 -8.74 2.81
CA GLU A 338 -22.86 -8.93 3.38
C GLU A 338 -23.02 -8.22 4.72
N LYS A 339 -21.99 -8.26 5.60
CA LYS A 339 -21.97 -7.51 6.87
C LYS A 339 -21.98 -5.99 6.64
N MET A 340 -21.17 -5.48 5.69
CA MET A 340 -21.14 -4.07 5.32
C MET A 340 -22.48 -3.61 4.72
N ARG A 341 -23.12 -4.44 3.89
CA ARG A 341 -24.45 -4.15 3.35
C ARG A 341 -25.51 -4.06 4.45
N ALA A 342 -25.55 -5.01 5.39
CA ALA A 342 -26.49 -4.97 6.51
C ALA A 342 -26.28 -3.74 7.42
N GLN A 343 -25.04 -3.26 7.58
CA GLN A 343 -24.74 -2.01 8.28
C GLN A 343 -25.21 -0.77 7.50
N GLN A 344 -25.14 -0.77 6.16
CA GLN A 344 -25.68 0.31 5.33
C GLN A 344 -27.22 0.32 5.34
N GLU A 345 -27.85 -0.86 5.30
CA GLU A 345 -29.31 -1.03 5.32
C GLU A 345 -29.91 -0.53 6.64
N THR A 346 -29.34 -0.91 7.79
CA THR A 346 -29.74 -0.39 9.11
C THR A 346 -29.46 1.11 9.29
N GLN A 347 -28.39 1.65 8.68
CA GLN A 347 -28.16 3.11 8.66
C GLN A 347 -29.19 3.86 7.81
N LEU A 348 -29.67 3.27 6.70
CA LEU A 348 -30.74 3.85 5.89
C LEU A 348 -32.06 3.87 6.66
N GLU A 349 -32.43 2.79 7.36
CA GLU A 349 -33.60 2.76 8.25
C GLU A 349 -33.53 3.84 9.34
N GLU A 350 -32.35 4.04 9.95
CA GLU A 350 -32.12 5.09 10.96
C GLU A 350 -32.22 6.51 10.38
N VAL A 351 -31.90 6.69 9.09
CA VAL A 351 -32.05 7.97 8.39
C VAL A 351 -33.51 8.21 7.95
N GLU A 352 -34.21 7.19 7.47
CA GLU A 352 -35.63 7.30 7.08
C GLU A 352 -36.54 7.60 8.27
N THR A 353 -36.33 6.92 9.40
CA THR A 353 -37.06 7.20 10.64
C THR A 353 -36.85 8.63 11.14
N LYS A 354 -35.59 9.11 11.21
CA LYS A 354 -35.29 10.53 11.53
C LYS A 354 -35.90 11.51 10.52
N LEU A 355 -35.95 11.15 9.24
CA LEU A 355 -36.57 11.98 8.21
C LEU A 355 -38.09 12.10 8.44
N GLN A 356 -38.76 11.02 8.83
CA GLN A 356 -40.19 11.03 9.20
C GLN A 356 -40.44 11.87 10.47
N GLU A 357 -39.60 11.76 11.50
CA GLU A 357 -39.68 12.61 12.70
C GLU A 357 -39.53 14.10 12.36
N ILE A 358 -38.57 14.45 11.50
CA ILE A 358 -38.35 15.83 11.04
C ILE A 358 -39.55 16.34 10.23
N GLN A 359 -40.16 15.52 9.39
CA GLN A 359 -41.38 15.87 8.65
C GLN A 359 -42.57 16.11 9.59
N LEU A 360 -42.75 15.27 10.62
CA LEU A 360 -43.80 15.44 11.63
C LEU A 360 -43.61 16.74 12.43
N MET A 361 -42.41 16.97 12.97
CA MET A 361 -42.06 18.20 13.68
C MET A 361 -42.26 19.44 12.81
N ARG A 362 -41.92 19.38 11.52
CA ARG A 362 -42.16 20.47 10.58
C ARG A 362 -43.64 20.74 10.39
N ALA A 363 -44.46 19.71 10.20
CA ALA A 363 -45.91 19.87 10.04
C ALA A 363 -46.57 20.49 11.28
N ASP A 364 -46.10 20.16 12.48
CA ASP A 364 -46.59 20.77 13.72
C ASP A 364 -46.08 22.21 13.93
N GLN A 365 -44.86 22.53 13.50
CA GLN A 365 -44.37 23.92 13.44
C GLN A 365 -45.17 24.77 12.44
N GLU A 366 -45.52 24.23 11.27
CA GLU A 366 -46.34 24.91 10.27
C GLU A 366 -47.76 25.19 10.80
N LYS A 367 -48.39 24.24 11.50
CA LYS A 367 -49.66 24.46 12.23
C LYS A 367 -49.53 25.55 13.31
N ALA A 368 -48.45 25.53 14.09
CA ALA A 368 -48.22 26.52 15.14
C ALA A 368 -48.05 27.94 14.57
N VAL A 369 -47.30 28.09 13.46
CA VAL A 369 -47.15 29.38 12.75
C VAL A 369 -48.48 29.86 12.21
N GLN A 370 -49.30 28.99 11.59
CA GLN A 370 -50.65 29.34 11.11
C GLN A 370 -51.56 29.80 12.26
N PHE A 371 -51.52 29.12 13.41
CA PHE A 371 -52.30 29.52 14.60
C PHE A 371 -51.86 30.88 15.15
N TYR A 372 -50.55 31.15 15.25
CA TYR A 372 -50.06 32.45 15.66
C TYR A 372 -50.40 33.56 14.65
N GLN A 373 -50.36 33.28 13.35
CA GLN A 373 -50.78 34.22 12.32
C GLN A 373 -52.26 34.59 12.49
N GLN A 374 -53.16 33.61 12.61
CA GLN A 374 -54.59 33.85 12.85
C GLN A 374 -54.85 34.65 14.14
N GLN A 375 -54.09 34.39 15.21
CA GLN A 375 -54.16 35.17 16.45
C GLN A 375 -53.72 36.63 16.26
N MET A 376 -52.70 36.88 15.42
CA MET A 376 -52.25 38.24 15.10
C MET A 376 -53.26 38.99 14.22
N GLU A 377 -53.77 38.35 13.17
CA GLU A 377 -54.82 38.91 12.30
C GLU A 377 -56.09 39.29 13.10
N ALA A 378 -56.50 38.44 14.04
CA ALA A 378 -57.62 38.74 14.96
C ALA A 378 -57.33 39.98 15.83
N ARG A 379 -56.13 40.08 16.41
CA ARG A 379 -55.73 41.26 17.22
C ARG A 379 -55.59 42.53 16.39
N GLU A 380 -55.15 42.46 15.15
CA GLU A 380 -55.11 43.61 14.24
C GLU A 380 -56.53 44.11 13.93
N HIS A 381 -57.49 43.20 13.73
CA HIS A 381 -58.89 43.56 13.56
C HIS A 381 -59.51 44.17 14.84
N GLU A 382 -59.22 43.62 16.03
CA GLU A 382 -59.59 44.23 17.32
C GLU A 382 -59.02 45.65 17.47
N LEU A 383 -57.74 45.85 17.13
CA LEU A 383 -57.09 47.16 17.18
C LEU A 383 -57.65 48.15 16.16
N GLU A 384 -58.03 47.70 14.95
CA GLU A 384 -58.69 48.59 13.97
C GLU A 384 -60.09 49.00 14.45
N ASN A 385 -60.86 48.08 15.02
CA ASN A 385 -62.17 48.37 15.59
C ASN A 385 -62.07 49.34 16.77
N ALA A 386 -61.09 49.17 17.67
CA ALA A 386 -60.81 50.13 18.74
C ALA A 386 -60.40 51.51 18.19
N ARG A 387 -59.53 51.56 17.16
CA ARG A 387 -59.16 52.81 16.46
C ARG A 387 -60.33 53.45 15.72
N ARG A 388 -61.38 52.71 15.37
CA ARG A 388 -62.63 53.23 14.80
C ARG A 388 -63.49 53.86 15.90
N GLN A 389 -63.72 53.14 17.00
CA GLN A 389 -64.46 53.64 18.17
C GLN A 389 -63.85 54.91 18.76
N ILE A 390 -62.51 55.01 18.84
CA ILE A 390 -61.82 56.23 19.30
C ILE A 390 -62.09 57.42 18.37
N ARG A 391 -62.12 57.22 17.04
CA ARG A 391 -62.45 58.29 16.08
C ARG A 391 -63.90 58.74 16.21
N GLU A 392 -64.82 57.81 16.35
CA GLU A 392 -66.25 58.09 16.57
C GLU A 392 -66.49 58.83 17.90
N ALA A 393 -65.82 58.42 18.97
CA ALA A 393 -65.88 59.09 20.28
C ALA A 393 -65.31 60.52 20.22
N ASN A 394 -64.16 60.72 19.58
CA ASN A 394 -63.58 62.06 19.40
C ASN A 394 -64.51 62.96 18.58
N GLN A 395 -65.11 62.46 17.49
CA GLN A 395 -66.08 63.22 16.70
C GLN A 395 -67.31 63.62 17.53
N GLN A 396 -67.79 62.75 18.43
CA GLN A 396 -68.88 63.09 19.37
C GLN A 396 -68.46 64.14 20.41
N LEU A 397 -67.20 64.12 20.88
CA LEU A 397 -66.67 65.13 21.79
C LEU A 397 -66.54 66.49 21.10
N GLU A 398 -65.96 66.56 19.90
CA GLU A 398 -65.89 67.78 19.08
C GLU A 398 -67.27 68.39 18.81
N GLN A 399 -68.27 67.55 18.49
CA GLN A 399 -69.66 67.99 18.32
C GLN A 399 -70.25 68.55 19.62
N ARG A 400 -70.01 67.91 20.78
CA ARG A 400 -70.46 68.39 22.09
C ARG A 400 -69.81 69.72 22.47
N GLU A 401 -68.50 69.87 22.26
CA GLU A 401 -67.81 71.15 22.45
C GLU A 401 -68.36 72.24 21.53
N SER A 402 -68.61 71.93 20.27
CA SER A 402 -69.18 72.88 19.30
C SER A 402 -70.61 73.30 19.68
N VAL A 403 -71.41 72.42 20.26
CA VAL A 403 -72.71 72.77 20.87
C VAL A 403 -72.50 73.64 22.12
N GLN A 404 -71.62 73.26 23.03
CA GLN A 404 -71.36 73.99 24.27
C GLN A 404 -70.86 75.43 24.01
N LYS A 405 -69.91 75.60 23.08
CA LYS A 405 -69.38 76.90 22.65
C LYS A 405 -70.49 77.78 22.03
N ARG A 406 -71.39 77.20 21.23
CA ARG A 406 -72.58 77.92 20.71
C ARG A 406 -73.56 78.32 21.80
N VAL A 407 -73.81 77.46 22.79
CA VAL A 407 -74.69 77.78 23.94
C VAL A 407 -74.07 78.90 24.81
N GLN A 408 -72.76 78.87 25.04
CA GLN A 408 -72.05 79.94 25.77
C GLN A 408 -72.14 81.28 25.05
N LEU A 409 -71.89 81.31 23.74
CA LEU A 409 -72.03 82.54 22.92
C LEU A 409 -73.48 83.04 22.87
N ALA A 410 -74.47 82.14 22.79
CA ALA A 410 -75.88 82.52 22.83
C ALA A 410 -76.29 83.11 24.19
N SER A 411 -75.77 82.59 25.31
CA SER A 411 -75.96 83.17 26.64
C SER A 411 -75.35 84.57 26.71
N GLN A 412 -74.08 84.73 26.32
CA GLN A 412 -73.40 86.03 26.33
C GLN A 412 -74.11 87.07 25.47
N LEU A 413 -74.65 86.66 24.31
CA LEU A 413 -75.45 87.52 23.45
C LEU A 413 -76.77 87.93 24.13
N SER A 414 -77.48 86.98 24.75
CA SER A 414 -78.70 87.26 25.54
C SER A 414 -78.42 88.22 26.71
N ASP A 415 -77.30 88.05 27.42
CA ASP A 415 -76.88 88.92 28.52
C ASP A 415 -76.58 90.34 28.02
N LYS A 416 -75.94 90.46 26.84
CA LYS A 416 -75.66 91.76 26.20
C LYS A 416 -76.91 92.42 25.65
N GLU A 417 -77.86 91.67 25.10
CA GLU A 417 -79.19 92.20 24.76
C GLU A 417 -79.95 92.69 25.99
N ALA A 418 -79.87 91.97 27.13
CA ALA A 418 -80.51 92.39 28.37
C ALA A 418 -79.89 93.69 28.91
N MET A 419 -78.55 93.81 28.91
CA MET A 419 -77.86 95.06 29.25
C MET A 419 -78.25 96.20 28.30
N LEU A 420 -78.33 95.96 26.99
CA LEU A 420 -78.74 96.98 26.01
C LEU A 420 -80.20 97.44 26.26
N LYS A 421 -81.12 96.52 26.58
CA LYS A 421 -82.51 96.83 26.95
C LYS A 421 -82.63 97.62 28.27
N LEU A 422 -81.62 97.57 29.15
CA LEU A 422 -81.53 98.45 30.32
C LEU A 422 -81.01 99.84 29.93
N PHE A 423 -79.92 99.92 29.16
CA PHE A 423 -79.38 101.21 28.70
C PHE A 423 -80.36 102.01 27.85
N VAL A 424 -81.17 101.36 27.00
CA VAL A 424 -82.25 102.03 26.24
C VAL A 424 -83.30 102.63 27.19
N LYS A 425 -83.69 101.93 28.27
CA LYS A 425 -84.64 102.47 29.25
C LYS A 425 -84.06 103.63 30.08
N ASP A 426 -82.77 103.57 30.41
CA ASP A 426 -82.10 104.69 31.07
C ASP A 426 -81.93 105.89 30.12
N GLN A 427 -81.71 105.66 28.82
CA GLN A 427 -81.76 106.71 27.80
C GLN A 427 -83.17 107.33 27.69
N GLU A 428 -84.22 106.52 27.53
CA GLU A 428 -85.62 106.97 27.51
C GLU A 428 -85.97 107.81 28.74
N ARG A 429 -85.53 107.39 29.94
CA ARG A 429 -85.70 108.16 31.19
C ARG A 429 -84.95 109.50 31.16
N LEU A 430 -83.69 109.52 30.70
CA LEU A 430 -82.90 110.74 30.63
C LEU A 430 -83.43 111.72 29.57
N GLU A 431 -83.94 111.22 28.44
CA GLU A 431 -84.61 112.04 27.42
C GLU A 431 -85.89 112.69 27.96
N LEU A 432 -86.69 111.96 28.75
CA LEU A 432 -87.84 112.52 29.47
C LEU A 432 -87.43 113.59 30.48
N GLU A 433 -86.41 113.33 31.33
CA GLU A 433 -85.90 114.32 32.27
C GLU A 433 -85.33 115.59 31.58
N ILE A 434 -84.72 115.44 30.41
CA ILE A 434 -84.26 116.57 29.59
C ILE A 434 -85.47 117.36 29.09
N HIS A 435 -86.52 116.70 28.60
CA HIS A 435 -87.73 117.36 28.11
C HIS A 435 -88.46 118.13 29.22
N GLU A 436 -88.57 117.56 30.43
CA GLU A 436 -89.12 118.25 31.61
C GLU A 436 -88.29 119.48 32.01
N ARG A 437 -86.95 119.37 31.98
CA ARG A 437 -86.05 120.51 32.23
C ARG A 437 -86.14 121.58 31.16
N GLU A 438 -86.30 121.21 29.88
CA GLU A 438 -86.56 122.15 28.79
C GLU A 438 -87.90 122.86 28.96
N GLU A 439 -88.99 122.15 29.29
CA GLU A 439 -90.31 122.77 29.50
C GLU A 439 -90.29 123.73 30.70
N SER A 440 -89.60 123.35 31.78
CA SER A 440 -89.33 124.22 32.94
C SER A 440 -88.55 125.48 32.53
N MET A 441 -87.48 125.33 31.73
CA MET A 441 -86.70 126.47 31.22
C MET A 441 -87.55 127.39 30.32
N ARG A 442 -88.41 126.84 29.46
CA ARG A 442 -89.33 127.63 28.62
C ARG A 442 -90.33 128.42 29.47
N LYS A 443 -90.81 127.87 30.58
CA LYS A 443 -91.67 128.58 31.55
C LYS A 443 -90.93 129.74 32.22
N VAL A 444 -89.71 129.50 32.72
CA VAL A 444 -88.86 130.54 33.33
C VAL A 444 -88.54 131.66 32.33
N LEU A 445 -88.26 131.33 31.06
CA LEU A 445 -88.03 132.32 30.00
C LEU A 445 -89.30 133.13 29.68
N ALA A 446 -90.48 132.50 29.62
CA ALA A 446 -91.75 133.21 29.42
C ALA A 446 -92.11 134.13 30.61
N GLU A 447 -91.81 133.72 31.84
CA GLU A 447 -91.92 134.56 33.03
C GLU A 447 -90.92 135.72 33.00
N GLN A 448 -89.67 135.48 32.58
CA GLN A 448 -88.66 136.53 32.36
C GLN A 448 -89.16 137.54 31.32
N GLU A 449 -89.62 137.11 30.14
CA GLU A 449 -90.18 138.02 29.13
C GLU A 449 -91.39 138.81 29.64
N LYS A 450 -92.20 138.23 30.55
CA LYS A 450 -93.34 138.92 31.17
C LYS A 450 -92.84 140.02 32.13
N VAL A 451 -91.87 139.71 32.99
CA VAL A 451 -91.24 140.69 33.88
C VAL A 451 -90.49 141.77 33.10
N GLU A 452 -89.83 141.43 31.99
CA GLU A 452 -89.18 142.40 31.10
C GLU A 452 -90.19 143.33 30.42
N ARG A 453 -91.35 142.81 29.97
CA ARG A 453 -92.47 143.62 29.48
C ARG A 453 -93.01 144.56 30.56
N GLU A 454 -93.26 144.07 31.77
CA GLU A 454 -93.70 144.89 32.91
C GLU A 454 -92.67 145.98 33.26
N ILE A 455 -91.37 145.67 33.23
CA ILE A 455 -90.29 146.65 33.42
C ILE A 455 -90.27 147.69 32.28
N ILE A 456 -90.53 147.29 31.02
CA ILE A 456 -90.62 148.21 29.89
C ILE A 456 -91.84 149.14 30.04
N GLU A 457 -93.01 148.61 30.42
CA GLU A 457 -94.23 149.37 30.68
C GLU A 457 -94.03 150.35 31.84
N ILE A 458 -93.48 149.90 32.97
CA ILE A 458 -93.13 150.76 34.11
C ILE A 458 -92.12 151.85 33.69
N ARG A 459 -91.11 151.54 32.86
CA ARG A 459 -90.16 152.52 32.32
C ARG A 459 -90.78 153.44 31.26
N GLN A 460 -91.87 153.08 30.61
CA GLN A 460 -92.62 153.96 29.70
C GLN A 460 -93.54 154.89 30.50
N ALA A 461 -94.29 154.36 31.48
CA ALA A 461 -95.08 155.13 32.42
C ALA A 461 -94.22 156.13 33.23
N GLN A 462 -93.06 155.69 33.73
CA GLN A 462 -92.08 156.56 34.39
C GLN A 462 -91.52 157.64 33.44
N ARG A 463 -91.28 157.32 32.16
CA ARG A 463 -90.85 158.32 31.18
C ARG A 463 -91.95 159.33 30.89
N HIS A 464 -93.20 158.90 30.67
CA HIS A 464 -94.33 159.82 30.51
C HIS A 464 -94.54 160.69 31.76
N PHE A 465 -94.44 160.12 32.97
CA PHE A 465 -94.52 160.89 34.22
C PHE A 465 -93.37 161.90 34.36
N MET A 466 -92.15 161.51 33.98
CA MET A 466 -90.97 162.40 33.96
C MET A 466 -91.06 163.47 32.85
N GLU A 467 -91.74 163.20 31.74
CA GLU A 467 -91.99 164.15 30.66
C GLU A 467 -93.11 165.14 31.02
N SER A 468 -94.18 164.72 31.70
CA SER A 468 -95.15 165.65 32.30
C SER A 468 -94.49 166.50 33.38
N SER A 469 -93.72 165.89 34.30
CA SER A 469 -92.99 166.64 35.34
C SER A 469 -91.96 167.61 34.75
N LYS A 470 -91.27 167.25 33.65
CA LYS A 470 -90.36 168.16 32.94
C LYS A 470 -91.08 169.24 32.10
N ARG A 471 -92.35 169.05 31.75
CA ARG A 471 -93.18 170.12 31.17
C ARG A 471 -93.62 171.14 32.22
N GLU A 472 -93.72 170.75 33.48
CA GLU A 472 -94.04 171.66 34.59
C GLU A 472 -92.80 172.29 35.25
N GLN A 473 -91.66 171.60 35.29
CA GLN A 473 -90.45 172.07 35.99
C GLN A 473 -89.31 172.54 35.07
N SER A 474 -89.47 173.80 34.65
CA SER A 474 -88.42 174.77 34.26
C SER A 474 -87.60 174.52 32.99
N GLY A 475 -87.48 175.58 32.19
CA GLY A 475 -86.38 175.73 31.23
C GLY A 475 -85.10 176.29 31.86
N ARG A 476 -84.14 176.62 30.97
CA ARG A 476 -82.77 177.18 31.20
C ARG A 476 -81.69 176.23 31.76
N ALA A 477 -80.62 176.12 30.94
CA ALA A 477 -79.20 175.95 31.31
C ALA A 477 -78.71 174.58 31.84
N LYS A 478 -77.43 174.16 31.64
CA LYS A 478 -76.48 174.33 30.50
C LYS A 478 -75.21 173.47 30.75
N SER A 479 -74.96 172.42 29.95
CA SER A 479 -73.61 171.83 29.71
C SER A 479 -72.83 171.28 30.97
N PRO A 480 -71.56 170.79 30.86
CA PRO A 480 -71.13 169.69 29.98
C PRO A 480 -70.10 168.67 30.59
N ARG A 481 -69.95 167.53 29.90
CA ARG A 481 -68.70 166.71 29.74
C ARG A 481 -68.14 165.92 30.95
N ILE A 482 -67.09 165.14 30.63
CA ILE A 482 -66.28 164.21 31.46
C ILE A 482 -66.97 162.86 31.74
N ALA A 483 -66.28 161.70 31.78
CA ALA A 483 -65.45 160.98 30.80
C ALA A 483 -64.60 159.91 31.51
N ASN A 484 -64.59 158.67 30.99
CA ASN A 484 -63.59 157.61 31.28
C ASN A 484 -63.47 157.10 32.75
N PRO A 485 -62.69 156.03 33.04
CA PRO A 485 -62.24 154.90 32.19
C PRO A 485 -62.47 153.52 32.88
N GLU A 486 -61.86 152.46 32.31
CA GLU A 486 -61.41 151.21 32.98
C GLU A 486 -62.48 150.22 33.54
N GLY A 487 -62.21 148.91 33.61
CA GLY A 487 -61.04 148.16 33.10
C GLY A 487 -61.03 146.67 33.47
N SER A 488 -59.96 145.98 33.05
CA SER A 488 -59.58 144.58 33.38
C SER A 488 -60.38 143.44 32.70
N GLN A 489 -59.73 142.41 32.11
CA GLN A 489 -58.96 141.27 32.69
C GLN A 489 -59.87 140.29 33.46
N ASN A 490 -59.64 138.97 33.50
CA ASN A 490 -58.41 138.20 33.24
C ASN A 490 -58.73 136.72 32.83
N SER A 491 -57.68 135.92 32.53
CA SER A 491 -57.52 134.44 32.70
C SER A 491 -58.71 133.47 32.52
N GLY A 492 -58.58 132.29 31.89
CA GLY A 492 -57.39 131.50 31.52
C GLY A 492 -57.34 130.15 32.27
N LEU A 493 -56.49 129.21 31.83
CA LEU A 493 -56.22 127.87 32.43
C LEU A 493 -57.39 126.84 32.22
N LYS A 494 -57.20 125.51 32.09
CA LYS A 494 -56.00 124.64 31.98
C LYS A 494 -56.36 123.20 31.52
N ASP A 495 -55.35 122.43 31.09
CA ASP A 495 -55.03 120.99 31.36
C ASP A 495 -56.13 119.87 31.34
N SER A 496 -55.90 118.59 30.99
CA SER A 496 -54.75 117.85 30.38
C SER A 496 -55.08 116.34 30.22
N LEU A 497 -54.24 115.57 29.49
CA LEU A 497 -54.08 114.08 29.55
C LEU A 497 -55.29 113.20 29.12
N SER A 498 -55.18 111.92 28.75
CA SER A 498 -54.15 111.12 28.02
C SER A 498 -54.80 109.79 27.54
N PRO A 499 -54.20 109.03 26.60
CA PRO A 499 -54.77 107.78 26.07
C PRO A 499 -54.24 106.49 26.74
N HIS A 500 -54.98 105.38 26.64
CA HIS A 500 -54.47 104.04 26.28
C HIS A 500 -55.60 103.01 26.05
N ASP A 501 -55.26 101.96 25.29
CA ASP A 501 -55.88 100.63 25.09
C ASP A 501 -57.40 100.51 24.81
#